data_AF-X6MXD4-F1
#
_entry.id   AF-X6MXD4-F1
#
_cell.length_a   1.000
_cell.length_b   1.000
_cell.length_c   1.000
_cell.angle_alpha   90.00
_cell.angle_beta   90.00
_cell.angle_gamma   90.00
#
_symmetry.space_group_name_H-M   'P 1'
#
loop_
_entity.id
_entity.type
_entity.pdbx_description
1 polymer ?
#
loop_
_entity_poly.entity_id
_entity_poly.type
_entity_poly.pdbx_seq_one_letter_code
_entity_poly.pdbx_strand_id
1 'polypeptide(L)'
;MNTAEQFRIPSKTPFASIIVPTFDTVRSSWLLEVLLKQRNKVLCTGPTGTGKSKVIQKKLLYQLSRDEWEPVCMNFSAETTEVQCQEMIEGKLRGKKFNKQFFFFFLKWISKVKRTKTIRGPALGKQAVIFIDDMNMPEKEKFGAQPPLELLRQFCDYSGWYSKDNLFLTLKDVQLVCAMGTPAAGSNVVTTRLTRHFNIIGFVAYGHQSLHTIFRTIMDWWIADNTSLQALKNTLMSVVEASIDLYSTLTNMLKPTPKKSHYTFNLRQLSSVFQGIMSASPKYLLHQNDVIRLWSHECQRVFSDRFVCVDDLHWFDDLTSKIVTTHFKVKANYLQDVLKSNPSDRLFYSHIHNNGEYSYCDNYERLKTVVEESKIEYNQMSKIPMDLVLFEDAIAHVCRITRILRNPSGSALLVGVGGSGRQSLTKLACNLVGYKLFQINAASVYKVADWKDDLKKLMFLAGLEDKEVVFLFSDTQLKFGCMLEDVNSILNNGEVFNLMGSEDVLQITDTIARELKKQHATNEGTVIPIGDMQSLMSIFVDRCKKNIHVVVCLSPIGDDFRTRIRRFPNLVNCCTVDWFHSWPEQALKSVAMTYLQPVELSSDLKDNVVEAW
;
A
#
# COMPACT_ATOMS: atom_id res chain seq x y z
N MET A 1 12.12 29.50 20.85
CA MET A 1 10.85 29.56 20.08
C MET A 1 10.03 28.31 20.40
N ASN A 2 9.29 28.31 21.51
CA ASN A 2 8.44 27.20 21.98
C ASN A 2 6.97 27.63 21.94
N THR A 3 6.45 27.95 20.76
CA THR A 3 5.05 28.36 20.56
C THR A 3 4.48 27.69 19.31
N ALA A 4 4.68 26.38 19.18
CA ALA A 4 3.84 25.59 18.27
C ALA A 4 2.62 25.13 19.08
N GLU A 5 1.42 25.46 18.60
CA GLU A 5 0.17 24.92 19.15
C GLU A 5 0.24 23.39 19.21
N GLN A 6 -0.33 22.81 20.26
CA GLN A 6 -0.38 21.36 20.40
C GLN A 6 -1.21 20.78 19.25
N PHE A 7 -0.56 20.03 18.35
CA PHE A 7 -1.23 19.42 17.21
C PHE A 7 -2.33 18.46 17.70
N ARG A 8 -3.56 18.69 17.24
CA ARG A 8 -4.72 17.83 17.54
C ARG A 8 -5.24 17.21 16.25
N ILE A 9 -5.48 15.91 16.30
CA ILE A 9 -6.08 15.17 15.19
C ILE A 9 -7.61 15.35 15.27
N PRO A 10 -8.29 15.77 14.19
CA PRO A 10 -9.76 15.88 14.20
C PRO A 10 -10.43 14.53 14.47
N SER A 11 -11.58 14.54 15.15
CA SER A 11 -12.38 13.32 15.39
C SER A 11 -12.76 12.65 14.06
N LYS A 12 -12.80 11.31 14.03
CA LYS A 12 -13.15 10.50 12.85
C LYS A 12 -12.21 10.64 11.64
N THR A 13 -10.98 11.12 11.83
CA THR A 13 -9.96 11.15 10.78
C THR A 13 -9.51 9.73 10.43
N PRO A 14 -9.54 9.29 9.16
CA PRO A 14 -9.03 7.97 8.77
C PRO A 14 -7.53 7.83 9.08
N PHE A 15 -7.10 6.71 9.66
CA PHE A 15 -5.72 6.48 10.07
C PHE A 15 -4.70 6.79 8.96
N ALA A 16 -4.94 6.33 7.73
CA ALA A 16 -4.05 6.53 6.59
C ALA A 16 -3.82 8.00 6.19
N SER A 17 -4.70 8.91 6.65
CA SER A 17 -4.62 10.35 6.39
C SER A 17 -3.93 11.14 7.52
N ILE A 18 -3.67 10.51 8.66
CA ILE A 18 -3.05 11.17 9.81
C ILE A 18 -1.58 11.45 9.52
N ILE A 19 -1.18 12.72 9.65
CA ILE A 19 0.22 13.17 9.52
C ILE A 19 0.55 14.03 10.73
N VAL A 20 1.24 13.44 11.71
CA VAL A 20 1.71 14.15 12.90
C VAL A 20 2.97 14.96 12.55
N PRO A 21 2.95 16.30 12.71
CA PRO A 21 4.13 17.12 12.47
C PRO A 21 5.18 16.90 13.56
N THR A 22 6.41 16.59 13.15
CA THR A 22 7.61 16.62 13.99
C THR A 22 8.47 17.85 13.67
N PHE A 23 9.41 18.18 14.55
CA PHE A 23 10.38 19.26 14.31
C PHE A 23 11.06 19.16 12.95
N ASP A 24 11.49 17.96 12.55
CA ASP A 24 12.19 17.75 11.28
C ASP A 24 11.25 17.91 10.08
N THR A 25 10.02 17.39 10.15
CA THR A 25 9.06 17.56 9.06
C THR A 25 8.64 19.01 8.86
N VAL A 26 8.53 19.80 9.94
CA VAL A 26 8.20 21.23 9.88
C VAL A 26 9.37 22.01 9.26
N ARG A 27 10.61 21.74 9.69
CA ARG A 27 11.81 22.37 9.12
C ARG A 27 11.97 22.07 7.64
N SER A 28 11.85 20.80 7.25
CA SER A 28 11.98 20.40 5.84
C SER A 28 10.87 20.97 4.97
N SER A 29 9.62 21.04 5.48
CA SER A 29 8.50 21.67 4.77
C SER A 29 8.72 23.18 4.56
N TRP A 30 9.27 23.86 5.57
CA TRP A 30 9.60 25.28 5.47
C TRP A 30 10.73 25.54 4.46
N LEU A 31 11.83 24.77 4.52
CA LEU A 31 12.93 24.86 3.55
C LEU A 31 12.45 24.62 2.12
N LEU A 32 11.60 23.61 1.93
CA LEU A 32 10.98 23.32 0.64
C LEU A 32 10.16 24.54 0.15
N GLU A 33 9.37 25.18 1.01
CA GLU A 33 8.60 26.38 0.64
C GLU A 33 9.47 27.53 0.17
N VAL A 34 10.55 27.82 0.90
CA VAL A 34 11.47 28.92 0.59
C VAL A 34 12.10 28.69 -0.79
N LEU A 35 12.55 27.48 -1.08
CA LEU A 35 13.12 27.13 -2.38
C LEU A 35 12.08 27.14 -3.50
N LEU A 36 10.86 26.69 -3.22
CA LEU A 36 9.76 26.74 -4.19
C LEU A 36 9.45 28.18 -4.60
N LYS A 37 9.27 29.11 -3.64
CA LYS A 37 9.00 30.52 -3.92
C LYS A 37 10.10 31.20 -4.76
N GLN A 38 11.35 30.77 -4.61
CA GLN A 38 12.49 31.25 -5.40
C GLN A 38 12.67 30.51 -6.74
N ARG A 39 11.73 29.63 -7.12
CA ARG A 39 11.77 28.83 -8.36
C ARG A 39 12.99 27.89 -8.47
N ASN A 40 13.55 27.49 -7.32
CA ASN A 40 14.74 26.62 -7.25
C ASN A 40 14.38 25.13 -7.33
N LYS A 41 15.11 24.36 -8.13
CA LYS A 41 14.93 22.90 -8.20
C LYS A 41 15.39 22.25 -6.88
N VAL A 42 14.62 21.30 -6.36
CA VAL A 42 14.87 20.67 -5.05
C VAL A 42 14.97 19.15 -5.17
N LEU A 43 15.98 18.55 -4.54
CA LEU A 43 16.16 17.10 -4.43
C LEU A 43 16.14 16.70 -2.95
N CYS A 44 15.09 15.99 -2.54
CA CYS A 44 14.94 15.46 -1.20
C CYS A 44 15.54 14.04 -1.13
N THR A 45 16.59 13.86 -0.33
CA THR A 45 17.27 12.56 -0.17
C THR A 45 17.15 12.04 1.25
N GLY A 46 17.00 10.74 1.44
CA GLY A 46 16.94 10.14 2.78
C GLY A 46 16.50 8.67 2.76
N PRO A 47 16.65 7.93 3.88
CA PRO A 47 16.21 6.55 3.98
C PRO A 47 14.72 6.36 3.65
N THR A 48 14.32 5.14 3.27
CA THR A 48 12.90 4.80 3.04
C THR A 48 12.11 4.93 4.34
N GLY A 49 10.88 5.43 4.27
CA GLY A 49 10.01 5.58 5.45
C GLY A 49 10.27 6.82 6.31
N THR A 50 11.10 7.78 5.88
CA THR A 50 11.34 9.05 6.61
C THR A 50 10.31 10.15 6.35
N GLY A 51 9.20 9.82 5.66
CA GLY A 51 8.11 10.77 5.40
C GLY A 51 8.36 11.76 4.25
N LYS A 52 9.44 11.61 3.46
CA LYS A 52 9.80 12.48 2.31
C LYS A 52 8.61 12.79 1.41
N SER A 53 8.04 11.75 0.80
CA SER A 53 6.94 11.87 -0.16
C SER A 53 5.69 12.48 0.48
N LYS A 54 5.39 12.09 1.73
CA LYS A 54 4.24 12.64 2.48
C LYS A 54 4.42 14.12 2.78
N VAL A 55 5.61 14.58 3.16
CA VAL A 55 5.90 16.00 3.42
C VAL A 55 5.77 16.81 2.12
N ILE A 56 6.36 16.33 1.03
CA ILE A 56 6.31 17.02 -0.27
C ILE A 56 4.88 17.06 -0.80
N GLN A 57 4.18 15.92 -0.86
CA GLN A 57 2.78 15.86 -1.29
C GLN A 57 1.89 16.72 -0.40
N LYS A 58 2.07 16.70 0.92
CA LYS A 58 1.29 17.56 1.83
C LYS A 58 1.48 19.03 1.50
N LYS A 59 2.73 19.44 1.26
CA LYS A 59 3.07 20.82 0.89
C LYS A 59 2.40 21.22 -0.41
N LEU A 60 2.65 20.44 -1.47
CA LEU A 60 2.22 20.73 -2.82
C LEU A 60 0.70 20.67 -3.00
N LEU A 61 0.03 19.70 -2.36
CA LEU A 61 -1.39 19.43 -2.60
C LEU A 61 -2.33 20.21 -1.67
N TYR A 62 -1.91 20.49 -0.43
CA TYR A 62 -2.80 21.03 0.61
C TYR A 62 -2.34 22.35 1.23
N GLN A 63 -1.07 22.73 1.13
CA GLN A 63 -0.55 23.94 1.79
C GLN A 63 -0.22 25.09 0.82
N LEU A 64 -0.01 24.79 -0.47
CA LEU A 64 0.16 25.81 -1.50
C LEU A 64 -1.17 26.17 -2.16
N SER A 65 -1.33 27.44 -2.53
CA SER A 65 -2.53 27.91 -3.24
C SER A 65 -2.65 27.26 -4.61
N ARG A 66 -3.81 26.67 -4.91
CA ARG A 66 -4.12 26.07 -6.22
C ARG A 66 -4.33 27.12 -7.31
N ASP A 67 -4.48 28.38 -6.95
CA ASP A 67 -4.58 29.49 -7.91
C ASP A 67 -3.22 29.84 -8.49
N GLU A 68 -2.15 29.65 -7.71
CA GLU A 68 -0.77 29.96 -8.13
C GLU A 68 0.01 28.70 -8.54
N TRP A 69 -0.26 27.56 -7.88
CA TRP A 69 0.57 26.36 -8.01
C TRP A 69 -0.22 25.18 -8.59
N GLU A 70 0.38 24.53 -9.60
CA GLU A 70 -0.16 23.34 -10.26
C GLU A 70 0.77 22.14 -10.04
N PRO A 71 0.54 21.32 -9.01
CA PRO A 71 1.40 20.19 -8.71
C PRO A 71 1.10 18.99 -9.62
N VAL A 72 2.18 18.37 -10.11
CA VAL A 72 2.17 17.21 -11.00
C VAL A 72 2.98 16.11 -10.33
N CYS A 73 2.32 15.17 -9.66
CA CYS A 73 2.99 14.06 -8.98
C CYS A 73 3.13 12.84 -9.90
N MET A 74 4.29 12.19 -9.88
CA MET A 74 4.61 10.94 -10.57
C MET A 74 5.69 10.15 -9.82
N ASN A 75 5.74 8.84 -10.03
CA ASN A 75 6.75 7.96 -9.42
C ASN A 75 7.51 7.23 -10.52
N PHE A 76 8.79 6.99 -10.31
CA PHE A 76 9.58 6.13 -11.19
C PHE A 76 9.60 4.67 -10.72
N SER A 77 9.75 3.79 -11.69
CA SER A 77 9.94 2.35 -11.54
C SER A 77 11.26 1.95 -12.20
N ALA A 78 11.66 0.68 -12.07
CA ALA A 78 12.81 0.15 -12.80
C ALA A 78 12.61 0.15 -14.33
N GLU A 79 11.36 0.01 -14.80
CA GLU A 79 11.01 -0.09 -16.22
C GLU A 79 10.61 1.27 -16.85
N THR A 80 10.61 2.35 -16.07
CA THR A 80 10.26 3.67 -16.58
C THR A 80 11.21 4.11 -17.70
N THR A 81 10.66 4.42 -18.87
CA THR A 81 11.37 4.89 -20.06
C THR A 81 11.31 6.42 -20.19
N GLU A 82 12.22 6.98 -20.97
CA GLU A 82 12.23 8.40 -21.33
C GLU A 82 10.95 8.82 -22.06
N VAL A 83 10.41 7.94 -22.92
CA VAL A 83 9.17 8.19 -23.65
C VAL A 83 7.98 8.28 -22.69
N GLN A 84 7.87 7.35 -21.74
CA GLN A 84 6.82 7.40 -20.72
C GLN A 84 6.94 8.66 -19.85
N CYS A 85 8.16 9.00 -19.40
CA CYS A 85 8.43 10.21 -18.62
C CYS A 85 7.99 11.48 -19.37
N GLN A 86 8.36 11.59 -20.65
CA GLN A 86 7.96 12.70 -21.51
C GLN A 86 6.43 12.78 -21.65
N GLU A 87 5.77 11.66 -21.95
CA GLU A 87 4.32 11.60 -22.08
C GLU A 87 3.59 11.96 -20.78
N MET A 88 4.09 11.53 -19.62
CA MET A 88 3.55 11.86 -18.31
C MET A 88 3.57 13.37 -18.05
N ILE A 89 4.72 14.00 -18.30
CA ILE A 89 4.90 15.43 -18.08
C ILE A 89 4.09 16.22 -19.10
N GLU A 90 4.16 15.88 -20.39
CA GLU A 90 3.40 16.57 -21.44
C GLU A 90 1.90 16.39 -21.28
N GLY A 91 1.43 15.20 -20.90
CA GLY A 91 0.02 14.91 -20.70
C GLY A 91 -0.58 15.76 -19.59
N LYS A 92 0.12 15.88 -18.45
CA LYS A 92 -0.34 16.67 -17.29
C LYS A 92 -0.16 18.19 -17.50
N LEU A 93 0.84 18.64 -18.28
CA LEU A 93 1.00 20.06 -18.64
C LEU A 93 0.09 20.53 -19.79
N ARG A 94 -0.59 19.64 -20.50
CA ARG A 94 -1.57 19.99 -21.55
C ARG A 94 -2.92 20.37 -20.93
N GLY A 95 -2.96 21.45 -20.16
CA GLY A 95 -4.20 22.00 -19.60
C GLY A 95 -4.94 22.94 -20.56
N LYS A 96 -6.22 22.63 -20.82
CA LYS A 96 -7.30 23.44 -21.43
C LYS A 96 -7.32 23.57 -22.96
N LYS A 97 -7.94 22.59 -23.65
CA LYS A 97 -8.66 22.89 -24.90
C LYS A 97 -9.83 23.81 -24.54
N PHE A 98 -9.77 25.07 -24.97
CA PHE A 98 -10.93 25.96 -24.99
C PHE A 98 -12.12 25.23 -25.64
N ASN A 99 -13.30 25.32 -25.02
CA ASN A 99 -14.53 24.70 -25.48
C ASN A 99 -14.74 24.88 -26.99
N LYS A 100 -15.00 23.77 -27.69
CA LYS A 100 -15.18 23.68 -29.16
C LYS A 100 -16.39 24.48 -29.70
N GLN A 101 -17.20 25.10 -28.86
CA GLN A 101 -18.38 25.86 -29.29
C GLN A 101 -18.06 27.30 -29.71
N PHE A 102 -16.83 27.79 -29.45
CA PHE A 102 -16.33 29.09 -29.92
C PHE A 102 -15.40 28.95 -31.15
N PHE A 103 -15.44 27.81 -31.84
CA PHE A 103 -14.49 27.49 -32.92
C PHE A 103 -14.77 28.25 -34.22
N PHE A 104 -15.98 28.76 -34.46
CA PHE A 104 -16.33 29.33 -35.77
C PHE A 104 -15.89 30.79 -35.98
N PHE A 105 -15.67 31.58 -34.92
CA PHE A 105 -15.19 32.97 -35.04
C PHE A 105 -13.66 33.13 -34.90
N PHE A 106 -12.95 32.10 -34.43
CA PHE A 106 -11.53 32.19 -34.08
C PHE A 106 -10.57 31.86 -35.24
N LEU A 107 -11.06 31.27 -36.34
CA LEU A 107 -10.24 30.84 -37.47
C LEU A 107 -9.53 32.00 -38.20
N LYS A 108 -9.99 33.25 -38.06
CA LYS A 108 -9.32 34.43 -38.64
C LYS A 108 -8.21 35.01 -37.74
N TRP A 109 -8.17 34.67 -36.46
CA TRP A 109 -7.11 35.09 -35.51
C TRP A 109 -5.95 34.09 -35.41
N ILE A 110 -6.19 32.82 -35.77
CA ILE A 110 -5.20 31.72 -35.70
C ILE A 110 -4.01 31.90 -36.65
N SER A 111 -4.09 32.74 -37.69
CA SER A 111 -2.95 32.95 -38.60
C SER A 111 -1.77 33.71 -37.97
N LYS A 112 -1.93 34.34 -36.78
CA LYS A 112 -0.87 35.08 -36.07
C LYS A 112 -0.32 34.37 -34.81
N VAL A 113 -0.80 33.17 -34.48
CA VAL A 113 -0.33 32.40 -33.31
C VAL A 113 0.40 31.13 -33.76
N LYS A 114 1.63 31.29 -34.26
CA LYS A 114 2.63 30.21 -34.31
C LYS A 114 3.20 29.86 -32.91
N ARG A 115 2.73 30.50 -31.84
CA ARG A 115 3.21 30.37 -30.44
C ARG A 115 2.72 29.13 -29.67
N THR A 116 1.87 28.26 -30.25
CA THR A 116 1.14 27.22 -29.49
C THR A 116 1.59 25.77 -29.68
N LYS A 117 2.47 25.44 -30.64
CA LYS A 117 2.92 24.04 -30.83
C LYS A 117 4.18 23.67 -30.04
N THR A 118 5.08 24.62 -29.80
CA THR A 118 6.42 24.37 -29.25
C THR A 118 6.61 24.82 -27.80
N ILE A 119 5.61 25.43 -27.16
CA ILE A 119 5.68 25.84 -25.75
C ILE A 119 4.66 25.03 -24.95
N ARG A 120 5.10 24.47 -23.82
CA ARG A 120 4.25 23.76 -22.85
C ARG A 120 4.45 24.39 -21.48
N GLY A 121 3.40 24.45 -20.68
CA GLY A 121 3.40 25.05 -19.36
C GLY A 121 2.00 25.00 -18.77
N PRO A 122 1.85 25.33 -17.48
CA PRO A 122 0.56 25.38 -16.82
C PRO A 122 -0.33 26.51 -17.39
N ALA A 123 -1.55 26.64 -16.86
CA ALA A 123 -2.40 27.78 -17.18
C ALA A 123 -1.69 29.12 -16.89
N LEU A 124 -1.98 30.15 -17.70
CA LEU A 124 -1.39 31.48 -17.57
C LEU A 124 -1.49 32.01 -16.13
N GLY A 125 -0.36 32.44 -15.57
CA GLY A 125 -0.26 32.95 -14.20
C GLY A 125 0.04 31.89 -13.14
N LYS A 126 0.02 30.60 -13.49
CA LYS A 126 0.36 29.50 -12.59
C LYS A 126 1.81 29.03 -12.77
N GLN A 127 2.33 28.38 -11.75
CA GLN A 127 3.62 27.70 -11.72
C GLN A 127 3.39 26.20 -11.54
N ALA A 128 3.87 25.38 -12.48
CA ALA A 128 3.78 23.93 -12.39
C ALA A 128 4.96 23.39 -11.57
N VAL A 129 4.66 22.49 -10.63
CA VAL A 129 5.70 21.76 -9.87
C VAL A 129 5.57 20.28 -10.16
N ILE A 130 6.53 19.75 -10.91
CA ILE A 130 6.63 18.32 -11.20
C ILE A 130 7.35 17.67 -10.02
N PHE A 131 6.61 16.88 -9.25
CA PHE A 131 7.13 16.04 -8.19
C PHE A 131 7.40 14.62 -8.71
N ILE A 132 8.65 14.20 -8.66
CA ILE A 132 9.10 12.85 -9.04
C ILE A 132 9.54 12.10 -7.78
N ASP A 133 8.80 11.08 -7.38
CA ASP A 133 9.20 10.17 -6.32
C ASP A 133 10.07 9.02 -6.87
N ASP A 134 10.91 8.46 -6.02
CA ASP A 134 11.82 7.36 -6.35
C ASP A 134 12.70 7.61 -7.60
N MET A 135 13.21 8.84 -7.74
CA MET A 135 13.99 9.30 -8.89
C MET A 135 15.17 8.39 -9.25
N ASN A 136 15.75 7.69 -8.28
CA ASN A 136 16.89 6.79 -8.50
C ASN A 136 16.50 5.42 -9.08
N MET A 137 15.22 5.04 -9.13
CA MET A 137 14.80 3.68 -9.51
C MET A 137 15.07 3.23 -10.95
N PRO A 138 15.00 4.07 -12.01
CA PRO A 138 15.11 3.61 -13.40
C PRO A 138 16.34 2.73 -13.64
N GLU A 139 16.20 1.61 -14.36
CA GLU A 139 17.30 0.70 -14.63
C GLU A 139 18.34 1.37 -15.56
N LYS A 140 19.61 1.00 -15.36
CA LYS A 140 20.68 1.48 -16.22
C LYS A 140 20.65 0.70 -17.53
N GLU A 141 20.77 1.39 -18.64
CA GLU A 141 20.99 0.73 -19.93
C GLU A 141 22.39 0.07 -19.97
N LYS A 142 22.68 -0.66 -21.05
CA LYS A 142 23.94 -1.37 -21.27
C LYS A 142 25.20 -0.51 -21.04
N PHE A 143 25.11 0.79 -21.33
CA PHE A 143 26.21 1.75 -21.19
C PHE A 143 26.18 2.54 -19.87
N GLY A 144 25.29 2.20 -18.94
CA GLY A 144 25.22 2.78 -17.61
C GLY A 144 24.40 4.06 -17.48
N ALA A 145 23.88 4.60 -18.58
CA ALA A 145 22.97 5.74 -18.56
C ALA A 145 21.57 5.35 -18.05
N GLN A 146 20.81 6.34 -17.59
CA GLN A 146 19.40 6.17 -17.20
C GLN A 146 18.60 7.14 -18.07
N PRO A 147 18.02 6.69 -19.20
CA PRO A 147 17.38 7.58 -20.18
C PRO A 147 16.34 8.57 -19.61
N PRO A 148 15.45 8.18 -18.66
CA PRO A 148 14.52 9.14 -18.05
C PRO A 148 15.23 10.29 -17.31
N LEU A 149 16.38 10.01 -16.70
CA LEU A 149 17.16 11.00 -15.96
C LEU A 149 17.92 11.92 -16.91
N GLU A 150 18.39 11.41 -18.04
CA GLU A 150 19.02 12.22 -19.07
C GLU A 150 18.01 13.17 -19.75
N LEU A 151 16.74 12.75 -19.90
CA LEU A 151 15.66 13.64 -20.32
C LEU A 151 15.42 14.77 -19.31
N LEU A 152 15.37 14.46 -18.01
CA LEU A 152 15.24 15.50 -16.97
C LEU A 152 16.45 16.43 -16.94
N ARG A 153 17.66 15.91 -17.20
CA ARG A 153 18.86 16.72 -17.34
C ARG A 153 18.76 17.65 -18.53
N GLN A 154 18.30 17.16 -19.68
CA GLN A 154 18.05 17.98 -20.87
C GLN A 154 17.08 19.12 -20.56
N PHE A 155 15.99 18.85 -19.83
CA PHE A 155 15.11 19.92 -19.37
C PHE A 155 15.83 20.91 -18.42
N CYS A 156 16.66 20.42 -17.50
CA CYS A 156 17.39 21.30 -16.58
C CYS A 156 18.38 22.22 -17.30
N ASP A 157 19.03 21.74 -18.37
CA ASP A 157 20.03 22.47 -19.15
C ASP A 157 19.37 23.41 -20.19
N TYR A 158 18.33 22.95 -20.89
CA TYR A 158 17.77 23.65 -22.06
C TYR A 158 16.34 24.17 -21.87
N SER A 159 15.73 23.96 -20.69
CA SER A 159 14.33 24.31 -20.41
C SER A 159 13.34 23.66 -21.40
N GLY A 160 13.67 22.48 -21.90
CA GLY A 160 12.88 21.81 -22.94
C GLY A 160 13.54 20.55 -23.50
N TRP A 161 12.85 19.87 -24.41
CA TRP A 161 13.31 18.67 -25.10
C TRP A 161 12.62 18.50 -26.46
N TYR A 162 13.11 17.61 -27.31
CA TYR A 162 12.49 17.31 -28.59
C TYR A 162 11.25 16.41 -28.42
N SER A 163 10.18 16.71 -29.16
CA SER A 163 9.03 15.83 -29.30
C SER A 163 9.33 14.68 -30.26
N LYS A 164 8.47 13.65 -30.26
CA LYS A 164 8.47 12.58 -31.27
C LYS A 164 8.35 13.10 -32.72
N ASP A 165 7.78 14.29 -32.89
CA ASP A 165 7.64 14.96 -34.18
C ASP A 165 8.88 15.80 -34.55
N ASN A 166 10.01 15.61 -33.85
CA ASN A 166 11.26 16.37 -34.02
C ASN A 166 11.12 17.88 -33.80
N LEU A 167 10.15 18.31 -33.00
CA LEU A 167 9.97 19.71 -32.61
C LEU A 167 10.53 19.96 -31.22
N PHE A 168 11.38 20.97 -31.06
CA PHE A 168 11.83 21.35 -29.72
C PHE A 168 10.69 21.98 -28.92
N LEU A 169 10.33 21.35 -27.80
CA LEU A 169 9.32 21.80 -26.86
C LEU A 169 9.99 22.52 -25.70
N THR A 170 9.70 23.81 -25.55
CA THR A 170 10.10 24.62 -24.40
C THR A 170 9.08 24.47 -23.27
N LEU A 171 9.54 24.04 -22.10
CA LEU A 171 8.76 23.98 -20.87
C LEU A 171 8.91 25.29 -20.11
N LYS A 172 7.83 26.07 -20.01
CA LYS A 172 7.83 27.38 -19.36
C LYS A 172 7.03 27.33 -18.06
N ASP A 173 7.52 28.02 -17.03
CA ASP A 173 6.89 28.12 -15.70
C ASP A 173 6.72 26.72 -15.04
N VAL A 174 7.71 25.85 -15.26
CA VAL A 174 7.81 24.50 -14.73
C VAL A 174 9.01 24.38 -13.80
N GLN A 175 8.84 23.74 -12.65
CA GLN A 175 9.88 23.49 -11.66
C GLN A 175 9.90 22.01 -11.25
N LEU A 176 11.07 21.50 -10.89
CA LEU A 176 11.25 20.13 -10.44
C LEU A 176 11.46 20.04 -8.93
N VAL A 177 10.73 19.12 -8.32
CA VAL A 177 10.99 18.59 -6.97
C VAL A 177 11.14 17.09 -7.11
N CYS A 178 12.24 16.53 -6.64
CA CYS A 178 12.48 15.09 -6.72
C CYS A 178 12.70 14.52 -5.33
N ALA A 179 12.34 13.25 -5.12
CA ALA A 179 12.69 12.48 -3.93
C ALA A 179 13.41 11.19 -4.33
N MET A 180 14.40 10.77 -3.54
CA MET A 180 15.09 9.50 -3.72
C MET A 180 15.58 8.90 -2.40
N GLY A 181 15.82 7.59 -2.42
CA GLY A 181 16.54 6.90 -1.34
C GLY A 181 17.99 7.37 -1.23
N THR A 182 18.59 7.21 -0.05
CA THR A 182 20.05 7.38 0.10
C THR A 182 20.79 6.39 -0.81
N PRO A 183 21.82 6.82 -1.57
CA PRO A 183 22.64 5.91 -2.34
C PRO A 183 23.27 4.86 -1.43
N ALA A 184 22.77 3.63 -1.52
CA ALA A 184 23.23 2.47 -0.76
C ALA A 184 23.74 1.37 -1.72
N ALA A 185 24.49 0.40 -1.17
CA ALA A 185 24.99 -0.73 -1.94
C ALA A 185 23.82 -1.47 -2.63
N GLY A 186 23.85 -1.52 -3.97
CA GLY A 186 22.80 -2.14 -4.79
C GLY A 186 21.69 -1.20 -5.28
N SER A 187 21.69 0.08 -4.88
CA SER A 187 20.81 1.10 -5.46
C SER A 187 21.47 1.79 -6.66
N ASN A 188 20.66 2.20 -7.63
CA ASN A 188 21.16 2.94 -8.79
C ASN A 188 21.64 4.34 -8.36
N VAL A 189 22.86 4.67 -8.75
CA VAL A 189 23.46 5.98 -8.49
C VAL A 189 23.05 6.95 -9.60
N VAL A 190 22.41 8.06 -9.21
CA VAL A 190 22.05 9.16 -10.11
C VAL A 190 23.30 9.94 -10.52
N THR A 191 23.39 10.31 -11.80
CA THR A 191 24.54 11.05 -12.33
C THR A 191 24.74 12.42 -11.67
N THR A 192 25.99 12.75 -11.34
CA THR A 192 26.36 14.06 -10.77
C THR A 192 26.05 15.23 -11.70
N ARG A 193 26.01 14.96 -13.02
CA ARG A 193 25.62 15.95 -14.04
C ARG A 193 24.17 16.42 -13.88
N LEU A 194 23.31 15.59 -13.30
CA LEU A 194 21.92 15.94 -13.03
C LEU A 194 21.80 16.57 -11.64
N THR A 195 22.42 15.96 -10.62
CA THR A 195 22.30 16.45 -9.23
C THR A 195 22.87 17.85 -9.04
N ARG A 196 23.84 18.29 -9.86
CA ARG A 196 24.37 19.68 -9.85
C ARG A 196 23.30 20.77 -10.03
N HIS A 197 22.14 20.44 -10.61
CA HIS A 197 21.05 21.38 -10.84
C HIS A 197 20.12 21.56 -9.65
N PHE A 198 20.27 20.77 -8.58
CA PHE A 198 19.32 20.71 -7.46
C PHE A 198 19.92 21.24 -6.17
N ASN A 199 19.07 21.86 -5.37
CA ASN A 199 19.32 22.10 -3.95
C ASN A 199 18.92 20.84 -3.17
N ILE A 200 19.82 20.31 -2.36
CA ILE A 200 19.61 19.03 -1.67
C ILE A 200 19.04 19.27 -0.27
N ILE A 201 17.90 18.65 0.04
CA ILE A 201 17.34 18.57 1.40
C ILE A 201 17.52 17.14 1.92
N GLY A 202 18.28 16.99 3.00
CA GLY A 202 18.49 15.70 3.67
C GLY A 202 17.39 15.39 4.67
N PHE A 203 16.71 14.25 4.49
CA PHE A 203 15.78 13.67 5.46
C PHE A 203 16.49 12.58 6.25
N VAL A 204 16.57 12.77 7.56
CA VAL A 204 17.16 11.81 8.49
C VAL A 204 16.13 10.76 8.93
N ALA A 205 16.63 9.62 9.41
CA ALA A 205 15.79 8.64 10.08
C ALA A 205 15.15 9.25 11.34
N TYR A 206 13.92 8.87 11.65
CA TYR A 206 13.27 9.33 12.87
C TYR A 206 13.99 8.80 14.09
N GLY A 207 14.38 9.70 15.00
CA GLY A 207 14.88 9.32 16.32
C GLY A 207 13.77 8.77 17.21
N HIS A 208 14.16 8.06 18.27
CA HIS A 208 13.24 7.46 19.25
C HIS A 208 12.20 8.46 19.78
N GLN A 209 12.63 9.67 20.15
CA GLN A 209 11.73 10.71 20.65
C GLN A 209 10.67 11.14 19.63
N SER A 210 11.05 11.26 18.35
CA SER A 210 10.12 11.61 17.27
C SER A 210 9.08 10.51 17.04
N LEU A 211 9.51 9.24 17.03
CA LEU A 211 8.60 8.09 16.93
C LEU A 211 7.62 8.06 18.10
N HIS A 212 8.13 8.23 19.33
CA HIS A 212 7.31 8.29 20.53
C HIS A 212 6.29 9.43 20.43
N THR A 213 6.68 10.65 20.05
CA THR A 213 5.73 11.76 19.87
C THR A 213 4.66 11.45 18.83
N ILE A 214 5.02 10.87 17.68
CA ILE A 214 4.07 10.53 16.62
C ILE A 214 3.03 9.52 17.14
N PHE A 215 3.48 8.36 17.62
CA PHE A 215 2.57 7.27 17.96
C PHE A 215 1.84 7.50 19.27
N ARG A 216 2.43 8.22 20.23
CA ARG A 216 1.72 8.67 21.43
C ARG A 216 0.57 9.62 21.09
N THR A 217 0.80 10.58 20.20
CA THR A 217 -0.27 11.52 19.78
C THR A 217 -1.41 10.78 19.11
N ILE A 218 -1.11 9.77 18.28
CA ILE A 218 -2.12 8.93 17.62
C ILE A 218 -2.89 8.08 18.65
N MET A 219 -2.19 7.46 19.60
CA MET A 219 -2.82 6.65 20.65
C MET A 219 -3.67 7.48 21.61
N ASP A 220 -3.19 8.64 22.05
CA ASP A 220 -3.95 9.56 22.90
C ASP A 220 -5.23 10.02 22.18
N TRP A 221 -5.15 10.29 20.88
CA TRP A 221 -6.32 10.61 20.06
C TRP A 221 -7.33 9.46 20.00
N TRP A 222 -6.88 8.23 19.76
CA TRP A 222 -7.77 7.06 19.70
C TRP A 222 -8.46 6.79 21.04
N ILE A 223 -7.74 6.94 22.15
CA ILE A 223 -8.28 6.80 23.52
C ILE A 223 -9.29 7.92 23.83
N ALA A 224 -9.02 9.14 23.37
CA ALA A 224 -9.95 10.26 23.53
C ALA A 224 -11.27 10.05 22.76
N ASP A 225 -11.21 9.45 21.57
CA ASP A 225 -12.38 9.14 20.74
C ASP A 225 -13.21 7.96 21.31
N ASN A 226 -12.62 7.14 22.21
CA ASN A 226 -13.24 5.94 22.76
C ASN A 226 -13.20 5.93 24.30
N THR A 227 -14.29 6.32 24.93
CA THR A 227 -14.39 6.45 26.41
C THR A 227 -14.12 5.16 27.16
N SER A 228 -14.45 3.99 26.60
CA SER A 228 -14.19 2.68 27.23
C SER A 228 -12.69 2.41 27.45
N LEU A 229 -11.81 2.99 26.63
CA LEU A 229 -10.37 2.77 26.68
C LEU A 229 -9.66 3.64 27.72
N GLN A 230 -10.34 4.61 28.33
CA GLN A 230 -9.72 5.53 29.30
C GLN A 230 -9.13 4.78 30.51
N ALA A 231 -9.80 3.72 30.96
CA ALA A 231 -9.30 2.87 32.05
C ALA A 231 -7.99 2.15 31.68
N LEU A 232 -7.73 1.92 30.39
CA LEU A 232 -6.56 1.23 29.87
C LEU A 232 -5.47 2.19 29.37
N LYS A 233 -5.61 3.51 29.60
CA LYS A 233 -4.70 4.53 29.05
C LYS A 233 -3.23 4.25 29.36
N ASN A 234 -2.90 3.90 30.60
CA ASN A 234 -1.50 3.63 30.98
C ASN A 234 -0.93 2.43 30.22
N THR A 235 -1.70 1.34 30.09
CA THR A 235 -1.32 0.15 29.33
C THR A 235 -1.13 0.48 27.85
N LEU A 236 -2.06 1.25 27.26
CA LEU A 236 -1.99 1.67 25.86
C LEU A 236 -0.83 2.64 25.58
N MET A 237 -0.37 3.39 26.58
CA MET A 237 0.87 4.17 26.46
C MET A 237 2.11 3.27 26.52
N SER A 238 2.11 2.22 27.35
CA SER A 238 3.18 1.21 27.34
C SER A 238 3.31 0.49 25.99
N VAL A 239 2.21 0.30 25.26
CA VAL A 239 2.21 -0.25 23.89
C VAL A 239 3.08 0.61 22.96
N VAL A 240 3.10 1.93 23.11
CA VAL A 240 3.89 2.82 22.25
C VAL A 240 5.38 2.53 22.43
N GLU A 241 5.85 2.50 23.67
CA GLU A 241 7.26 2.22 24.00
C GLU A 241 7.65 0.80 23.57
N ALA A 242 6.82 -0.19 23.91
CA ALA A 242 7.07 -1.60 23.54
C ALA A 242 7.18 -1.79 22.02
N SER A 243 6.33 -1.11 21.24
CA SER A 243 6.35 -1.19 19.78
C SER A 243 7.59 -0.54 19.17
N ILE A 244 8.04 0.58 19.73
CA ILE A 244 9.24 1.29 19.27
C ILE A 244 10.50 0.47 19.61
N ASP A 245 10.58 -0.13 20.79
CA ASP A 245 11.70 -0.97 21.19
C ASP A 245 11.79 -2.24 20.33
N LEU A 246 10.65 -2.93 20.13
CA LEU A 246 10.57 -4.10 19.24
C LEU A 246 11.02 -3.73 17.81
N TYR A 247 10.48 -2.64 17.26
CA TYR A 247 10.84 -2.16 15.92
C TYR A 247 12.32 -1.82 15.79
N SER A 248 12.89 -1.14 16.79
CA SER A 248 14.30 -0.75 16.80
C SER A 248 15.21 -1.98 16.87
N THR A 249 14.87 -2.94 17.73
CA THR A 249 15.60 -4.21 17.86
C THR A 249 15.56 -5.03 16.58
N LEU A 250 14.38 -5.18 15.96
CA LEU A 250 14.22 -5.89 14.68
C LEU A 250 15.03 -5.25 13.56
N THR A 251 14.95 -3.93 13.42
CA THR A 251 15.64 -3.19 12.36
C THR A 251 17.17 -3.31 12.48
N ASN A 252 17.69 -3.41 13.71
CA ASN A 252 19.13 -3.55 13.97
C ASN A 252 19.62 -4.98 13.76
N MET A 253 18.87 -5.98 14.22
CA MET A 253 19.28 -7.39 14.25
C MET A 253 19.00 -8.13 12.94
N LEU A 254 17.86 -7.86 12.28
CA LEU A 254 17.42 -8.57 11.08
C LEU A 254 17.61 -7.72 9.83
N LYS A 255 18.84 -7.70 9.31
CA LYS A 255 19.16 -7.01 8.05
C LYS A 255 18.82 -7.86 6.82
N PRO A 256 18.39 -7.24 5.70
CA PRO A 256 18.12 -7.96 4.46
C PRO A 256 19.36 -8.72 3.96
N THR A 257 19.20 -10.01 3.67
CA THR A 257 20.23 -10.84 3.04
C THR A 257 19.73 -11.34 1.68
N PRO A 258 20.61 -11.86 0.79
CA PRO A 258 20.18 -12.53 -0.44
C PRO A 258 19.05 -13.54 -0.28
N LYS A 259 19.06 -14.34 0.80
CA LYS A 259 18.02 -15.34 1.10
C LYS A 259 16.78 -14.76 1.76
N LYS A 260 16.92 -13.61 2.45
CA LYS A 260 15.86 -12.93 3.22
C LYS A 260 15.69 -11.49 2.71
N SER A 261 15.52 -11.33 1.40
CA SER A 261 15.51 -9.99 0.76
C SER A 261 14.28 -9.15 1.11
N HIS A 262 13.20 -9.79 1.55
CA HIS A 262 11.95 -9.18 1.97
C HIS A 262 11.92 -8.80 3.46
N TYR A 263 13.02 -9.02 4.22
CA TYR A 263 13.14 -8.61 5.63
C TYR A 263 13.46 -7.12 5.72
N THR A 264 12.56 -6.30 5.18
CA THR A 264 12.68 -4.85 5.16
C THR A 264 11.71 -4.25 6.15
N PHE A 265 12.25 -3.67 7.22
CA PHE A 265 11.48 -3.00 8.27
C PHE A 265 11.68 -1.49 8.16
N ASN A 266 10.59 -0.77 7.89
CA ASN A 266 10.54 0.68 7.83
C ASN A 266 9.36 1.20 8.67
N LEU A 267 9.22 2.53 8.75
CA LEU A 267 8.19 3.16 9.56
C LEU A 267 6.76 2.69 9.21
N ARG A 268 6.51 2.26 7.97
CA ARG A 268 5.20 1.77 7.55
C ARG A 268 4.80 0.51 8.30
N GLN A 269 5.72 -0.42 8.54
CA GLN A 269 5.42 -1.61 9.35
C GLN A 269 5.04 -1.21 10.78
N LEU A 270 5.79 -0.31 11.41
CA LEU A 270 5.44 0.19 12.73
C LEU A 270 4.05 0.87 12.71
N SER A 271 3.74 1.69 11.71
CA SER A 271 2.39 2.26 11.54
C SER A 271 1.31 1.20 11.35
N SER A 272 1.58 0.10 10.66
CA SER A 272 0.62 -1.00 10.48
C SER A 272 0.27 -1.71 11.79
N VAL A 273 1.20 -1.80 12.75
CA VAL A 273 0.90 -2.34 14.09
C VAL A 273 -0.17 -1.49 14.77
N PHE A 274 0.03 -0.17 14.82
CA PHE A 274 -0.96 0.74 15.40
C PHE A 274 -2.28 0.74 14.63
N GLN A 275 -2.23 0.67 13.29
CA GLN A 275 -3.44 0.56 12.48
C GLN A 275 -4.26 -0.68 12.83
N GLY A 276 -3.61 -1.83 13.01
CA GLY A 276 -4.29 -3.07 13.39
C GLY A 276 -4.84 -3.04 14.82
N ILE A 277 -4.10 -2.46 15.78
CA ILE A 277 -4.59 -2.25 17.14
C ILE A 277 -5.84 -1.36 17.13
N MET A 278 -5.83 -0.30 16.33
CA MET A 278 -6.94 0.66 16.24
C MET A 278 -8.14 0.12 15.44
N SER A 279 -7.95 -0.94 14.64
CA SER A 279 -9.06 -1.65 13.99
C SER A 279 -9.81 -2.58 14.94
N ALA A 280 -9.22 -2.95 16.08
CA ALA A 280 -9.88 -3.81 17.05
C ALA A 280 -11.06 -3.08 17.70
N SER A 281 -12.16 -3.80 17.90
CA SER A 281 -13.36 -3.22 18.52
C SER A 281 -13.07 -2.89 19.99
N PRO A 282 -13.15 -1.60 20.40
CA PRO A 282 -12.86 -1.17 21.78
C PRO A 282 -13.74 -1.81 22.85
N LYS A 283 -14.86 -2.42 22.46
CA LYS A 283 -15.80 -3.12 23.35
C LYS A 283 -15.21 -4.38 23.98
N TYR A 284 -14.25 -5.01 23.30
CA TYR A 284 -13.62 -6.26 23.76
C TYR A 284 -12.28 -6.03 24.47
N LEU A 285 -11.87 -4.76 24.64
CA LEU A 285 -10.66 -4.39 25.35
C LEU A 285 -11.03 -3.90 26.75
N LEU A 286 -11.15 -4.82 27.69
CA LEU A 286 -11.61 -4.52 29.06
C LEU A 286 -10.47 -4.57 30.07
N HIS A 287 -9.47 -5.41 29.82
CA HIS A 287 -8.38 -5.67 30.74
C HIS A 287 -7.02 -5.47 30.07
N GLN A 288 -5.99 -5.28 30.90
CA GLN A 288 -4.60 -5.17 30.44
C GLN A 288 -4.19 -6.37 29.57
N ASN A 289 -4.65 -7.57 29.93
CA ASN A 289 -4.38 -8.80 29.21
C ASN A 289 -4.93 -8.78 27.77
N ASP A 290 -6.06 -8.13 27.51
CA ASP A 290 -6.64 -8.03 26.16
C ASP A 290 -5.74 -7.16 25.27
N VAL A 291 -5.23 -6.06 25.82
CA VAL A 291 -4.31 -5.16 25.12
C VAL A 291 -2.98 -5.85 24.80
N ILE A 292 -2.41 -6.60 25.75
CA ILE A 292 -1.17 -7.34 25.52
C ILE A 292 -1.37 -8.40 24.43
N ARG A 293 -2.46 -9.18 24.50
CA ARG A 293 -2.79 -10.19 23.47
C ARG A 293 -2.96 -9.57 22.09
N LEU A 294 -3.69 -8.46 21.99
CA LEU A 294 -3.90 -7.76 20.73
C LEU A 294 -2.58 -7.22 20.16
N TRP A 295 -1.79 -6.55 20.99
CA TRP A 295 -0.48 -6.03 20.58
C TRP A 295 0.45 -7.15 20.10
N SER A 296 0.55 -8.26 20.83
CA SER A 296 1.38 -9.40 20.41
C SER A 296 0.89 -10.02 19.10
N HIS A 297 -0.43 -10.19 18.93
CA HIS A 297 -1.00 -10.66 17.67
C HIS A 297 -0.64 -9.73 16.50
N GLU A 298 -0.79 -8.42 16.68
CA GLU A 298 -0.49 -7.42 15.66
C GLU A 298 1.00 -7.35 15.30
N CYS A 299 1.88 -7.48 16.29
CA CYS A 299 3.32 -7.62 16.04
C CYS A 299 3.63 -8.88 15.23
N GLN A 300 3.00 -10.02 15.52
CA GLN A 300 3.16 -11.23 14.71
C GLN A 300 2.68 -11.02 13.27
N ARG A 301 1.49 -10.44 13.08
CA ARG A 301 0.92 -10.23 11.73
C ARG A 301 1.78 -9.30 10.87
N VAL A 302 2.42 -8.31 11.48
CA VAL A 302 3.21 -7.31 10.75
C VAL A 302 4.65 -7.77 10.51
N PHE A 303 5.28 -8.38 11.52
CA PHE A 303 6.70 -8.73 11.49
C PHE A 303 6.90 -10.23 11.26
N SER A 304 6.30 -11.07 12.10
CA SER A 304 6.54 -12.53 12.12
C SER A 304 6.07 -13.24 10.87
N ASP A 305 4.95 -12.83 10.26
CA ASP A 305 4.41 -13.45 9.04
C ASP A 305 5.34 -13.30 7.81
N ARG A 306 6.41 -12.49 7.91
CA ARG A 306 7.47 -12.37 6.90
C ARG A 306 8.57 -13.42 7.05
N PHE A 307 8.70 -14.02 8.23
CA PHE A 307 9.80 -14.92 8.54
C PHE A 307 9.68 -16.22 7.78
N VAL A 308 10.84 -16.82 7.52
CA VAL A 308 11.01 -18.03 6.69
C VAL A 308 11.65 -19.15 7.50
N CYS A 309 12.46 -18.79 8.49
CA CYS A 309 13.20 -19.73 9.31
C CYS A 309 12.54 -19.85 10.69
N VAL A 310 12.47 -21.09 11.20
CA VAL A 310 11.94 -21.40 12.53
C VAL A 310 12.76 -20.71 13.63
N ASP A 311 14.07 -20.60 13.45
CA ASP A 311 14.94 -19.89 14.42
C ASP A 311 14.57 -18.41 14.57
N ASP A 312 14.22 -17.74 13.45
CA ASP A 312 13.78 -16.34 13.51
C ASP A 312 12.42 -16.21 14.21
N LEU A 313 11.51 -17.19 14.01
CA LEU A 313 10.21 -17.25 14.67
C LEU A 313 10.38 -17.41 16.20
N HIS A 314 11.18 -18.38 16.63
CA HIS A 314 11.45 -18.60 18.06
C HIS A 314 12.14 -17.41 18.71
N TRP A 315 13.16 -16.84 18.04
CA TRP A 315 13.83 -15.63 18.52
C TRP A 315 12.87 -14.45 18.66
N PHE A 316 11.93 -14.30 17.73
CA PHE A 316 10.91 -13.25 17.80
C PHE A 316 9.94 -13.45 18.96
N ASP A 317 9.50 -14.67 19.22
CA ASP A 317 8.62 -14.99 20.34
C ASP A 317 9.30 -14.73 21.70
N ASP A 318 10.58 -15.09 21.81
CA ASP A 318 11.41 -14.79 22.99
C ASP A 318 11.61 -13.29 23.18
N LEU A 319 11.91 -12.56 22.11
CA LEU A 319 12.05 -11.10 22.14
C LEU A 319 10.75 -10.43 22.56
N THR A 320 9.62 -10.85 21.97
CA THR A 320 8.29 -10.32 22.29
C THR A 320 7.97 -10.57 23.76
N SER A 321 8.25 -11.78 24.29
CA SER A 321 8.03 -12.12 25.69
C SER A 321 8.89 -11.25 26.64
N LYS A 322 10.14 -10.99 26.28
CA LYS A 322 11.02 -10.06 27.03
C LYS A 322 10.47 -8.64 27.07
N ILE A 323 10.04 -8.12 25.92
CA ILE A 323 9.49 -6.76 25.80
C ILE A 323 8.18 -6.66 26.60
N VAL A 324 7.33 -7.69 26.54
CA VAL A 324 6.08 -7.73 27.31
C VAL A 324 6.34 -7.63 28.81
N THR A 325 7.28 -8.44 29.29
CA THR A 325 7.69 -8.47 30.69
C THR A 325 8.20 -7.10 31.15
N THR A 326 8.99 -6.45 30.31
CA THR A 326 9.64 -5.17 30.61
C THR A 326 8.65 -4.01 30.66
N HIS A 327 7.80 -3.86 29.63
CA HIS A 327 6.92 -2.69 29.50
C HIS A 327 5.55 -2.82 30.17
N PHE A 328 5.02 -4.04 30.30
CA PHE A 328 3.72 -4.28 30.91
C PHE A 328 3.81 -4.81 32.34
N LYS A 329 5.02 -5.09 32.85
CA LYS A 329 5.28 -5.55 34.22
C LYS A 329 4.52 -6.84 34.58
N VAL A 330 4.40 -7.75 33.61
CA VAL A 330 3.79 -9.08 33.78
C VAL A 330 4.86 -10.16 33.95
N LYS A 331 4.46 -11.39 34.27
CA LYS A 331 5.39 -12.53 34.40
C LYS A 331 6.09 -12.85 33.07
N ALA A 332 7.32 -13.35 33.14
CA ALA A 332 8.15 -13.68 31.97
C ALA A 332 7.46 -14.61 30.96
N ASN A 333 6.74 -15.62 31.47
CA ASN A 333 6.08 -16.62 30.64
C ASN A 333 4.64 -16.26 30.30
N TYR A 334 4.18 -15.03 30.58
CA TYR A 334 2.77 -14.65 30.43
C TYR A 334 2.19 -14.99 29.05
N LEU A 335 2.91 -14.67 27.97
CA LEU A 335 2.43 -15.00 26.61
C LEU A 335 2.39 -16.50 26.36
N GLN A 336 3.39 -17.25 26.82
CA GLN A 336 3.41 -18.70 26.69
C GLN A 336 2.28 -19.35 27.50
N ASP A 337 2.02 -18.84 28.70
CA ASP A 337 0.93 -19.32 29.55
C ASP A 337 -0.43 -19.04 28.90
N VAL A 338 -0.60 -17.86 28.28
CA VAL A 338 -1.80 -17.51 27.51
C VAL A 338 -1.97 -18.45 26.31
N LEU A 339 -0.90 -18.72 25.55
CA LEU A 339 -0.95 -19.62 24.40
C LEU A 339 -1.29 -21.05 24.85
N LYS A 340 -0.59 -21.59 25.85
CA LYS A 340 -0.84 -22.94 26.41
C LYS A 340 -2.24 -23.12 27.00
N SER A 341 -2.85 -22.04 27.49
CA SER A 341 -4.22 -22.06 28.00
C SER A 341 -5.27 -22.05 26.88
N ASN A 342 -4.86 -21.79 25.64
CA ASN A 342 -5.74 -21.75 24.49
C ASN A 342 -5.81 -23.14 23.83
N PRO A 343 -7.01 -23.68 23.54
CA PRO A 343 -7.14 -25.02 22.93
C PRO A 343 -6.37 -25.21 21.62
N SER A 344 -5.98 -24.12 20.95
CA SER A 344 -5.30 -24.14 19.65
C SER A 344 -3.84 -23.63 19.73
N ASP A 345 -3.27 -23.36 20.91
CA ASP A 345 -1.92 -22.78 21.08
C ASP A 345 -1.63 -21.50 20.23
N ARG A 346 -2.67 -20.81 19.74
CA ARG A 346 -2.56 -19.68 18.80
C ARG A 346 -3.54 -18.55 19.09
N LEU A 347 -3.10 -17.31 18.86
CA LEU A 347 -3.97 -16.14 18.99
C LEU A 347 -4.79 -15.93 17.70
N PHE A 348 -6.05 -16.32 17.72
CA PHE A 348 -7.00 -16.01 16.66
C PHE A 348 -7.68 -14.67 16.91
N TYR A 349 -7.37 -13.68 16.08
CA TYR A 349 -8.18 -12.48 15.92
C TYR A 349 -8.79 -12.47 14.54
N SER A 350 -10.08 -12.17 14.44
CA SER A 350 -10.81 -12.26 13.19
C SER A 350 -11.99 -11.29 13.17
N HIS A 351 -12.49 -11.02 11.96
CA HIS A 351 -13.74 -10.31 11.71
C HIS A 351 -14.92 -11.28 11.49
N ILE A 352 -14.67 -12.59 11.54
CA ILE A 352 -15.61 -13.62 11.07
C ILE A 352 -16.69 -13.95 12.11
N HIS A 353 -16.33 -14.05 13.40
CA HIS A 353 -17.22 -14.62 14.43
C HIS A 353 -18.12 -13.62 15.17
N ASN A 354 -17.82 -12.32 15.10
CA ASN A 354 -18.52 -11.26 15.84
C ASN A 354 -19.10 -10.19 14.89
N ASN A 355 -19.95 -10.58 13.94
CA ASN A 355 -20.67 -9.68 13.02
C ASN A 355 -19.77 -8.69 12.26
N GLY A 356 -18.55 -9.10 11.87
CA GLY A 356 -17.61 -8.22 11.20
C GLY A 356 -16.72 -7.39 12.13
N GLU A 357 -16.92 -7.41 13.46
CA GLU A 357 -16.04 -6.69 14.40
C GLU A 357 -14.73 -7.44 14.63
N TYR A 358 -13.60 -6.74 14.47
CA TYR A 358 -12.28 -7.32 14.73
C TYR A 358 -12.07 -7.56 16.23
N SER A 359 -11.99 -8.84 16.61
CA SER A 359 -11.95 -9.24 18.01
C SER A 359 -11.24 -10.58 18.21
N TYR A 360 -10.84 -10.85 19.46
CA TYR A 360 -10.27 -12.13 19.84
C TYR A 360 -11.32 -13.24 19.73
N CYS A 361 -10.90 -14.40 19.23
CA CYS A 361 -11.70 -15.61 19.17
C CYS A 361 -11.26 -16.53 20.31
N ASP A 362 -12.16 -16.74 21.26
CA ASP A 362 -12.00 -17.64 22.40
C ASP A 362 -12.35 -19.10 22.05
N ASN A 363 -13.23 -19.30 21.08
CA ASN A 363 -13.68 -20.62 20.65
C ASN A 363 -13.31 -20.89 19.18
N TYR A 364 -12.22 -21.63 18.99
CA TYR A 364 -11.72 -22.04 17.68
C TYR A 364 -12.74 -22.89 16.89
N GLU A 365 -13.49 -23.78 17.54
CA GLU A 365 -14.48 -24.62 16.85
C GLU A 365 -15.58 -23.77 16.22
N ARG A 366 -16.05 -22.73 16.92
CA ARG A 366 -17.02 -21.79 16.35
C ARG A 366 -16.46 -21.08 15.12
N LEU A 367 -15.20 -20.65 15.15
CA LEU A 367 -14.54 -20.04 14.00
C LEU A 367 -14.45 -21.03 12.82
N LYS A 368 -14.06 -22.27 13.10
CA LYS A 368 -13.98 -23.34 12.09
C LYS A 368 -15.33 -23.60 11.44
N THR A 369 -16.41 -23.74 12.21
CA THR A 369 -17.76 -23.95 11.69
C THR A 369 -18.17 -22.82 10.72
N VAL A 370 -17.96 -21.56 11.08
CA VAL A 370 -18.35 -20.43 10.21
C VAL A 370 -17.53 -20.42 8.91
N VAL A 371 -16.24 -20.77 8.96
CA VAL A 371 -15.39 -20.84 7.76
C VAL A 371 -15.80 -22.02 6.87
N GLU A 372 -16.17 -23.16 7.46
CA GLU A 372 -16.71 -24.32 6.73
C GLU A 372 -18.06 -24.02 6.06
N GLU A 373 -18.97 -23.35 6.77
CA GLU A 373 -20.25 -22.89 6.21
C GLU A 373 -20.03 -21.96 5.01
N SER A 374 -19.12 -20.99 5.13
CA SER A 374 -18.79 -20.09 4.00
C SER A 374 -18.15 -20.82 2.83
N LYS A 375 -17.37 -21.88 3.07
CA LYS A 375 -16.86 -22.75 1.99
C LYS A 375 -18.00 -23.47 1.26
N ILE A 376 -18.97 -23.99 2.00
CA ILE A 376 -20.15 -24.65 1.44
C ILE A 376 -20.95 -23.66 0.59
N GLU A 377 -21.23 -22.47 1.12
CA GLU A 377 -21.94 -21.40 0.41
C GLU A 377 -21.22 -21.00 -0.89
N TYR A 378 -19.90 -20.80 -0.84
CA TYR A 378 -19.10 -20.52 -2.03
C TYR A 378 -19.23 -21.63 -3.08
N ASN A 379 -19.17 -22.90 -2.65
CA ASN A 379 -19.27 -24.04 -3.56
C ASN A 379 -20.66 -24.17 -4.19
N GLN A 380 -21.72 -23.71 -3.53
CA GLN A 380 -23.07 -23.68 -4.09
C GLN A 380 -23.25 -22.55 -5.12
N MET A 381 -22.59 -21.40 -4.94
CA MET A 381 -22.69 -20.26 -5.86
C MET A 381 -21.70 -20.31 -7.03
N SER A 382 -20.53 -20.94 -6.84
CA SER A 382 -19.44 -20.97 -7.81
C SER A 382 -19.62 -22.09 -8.83
N LYS A 383 -19.32 -21.80 -10.10
CA LYS A 383 -19.22 -22.81 -11.16
C LYS A 383 -18.03 -23.75 -11.00
N ILE A 384 -17.02 -23.33 -10.23
CA ILE A 384 -15.80 -24.09 -9.97
C ILE A 384 -15.70 -24.24 -8.44
N PRO A 385 -16.16 -25.38 -7.88
CA PRO A 385 -16.11 -25.61 -6.44
C PRO A 385 -14.65 -25.78 -5.98
N MET A 386 -14.39 -25.39 -4.74
CA MET A 386 -13.13 -25.60 -4.05
C MET A 386 -13.21 -26.86 -3.20
N ASP A 387 -12.38 -27.84 -3.53
CA ASP A 387 -12.09 -28.96 -2.65
C ASP A 387 -10.89 -28.61 -1.76
N LEU A 388 -11.18 -28.08 -0.58
CA LEU A 388 -10.19 -27.57 0.37
C LEU A 388 -10.47 -28.15 1.75
N VAL A 389 -9.50 -28.85 2.35
CA VAL A 389 -9.59 -29.27 3.76
C VAL A 389 -9.20 -28.10 4.66
N LEU A 390 -10.04 -27.76 5.63
CA LEU A 390 -9.85 -26.64 6.55
C LEU A 390 -9.23 -27.14 7.86
N PHE A 391 -7.90 -27.19 7.88
CA PHE A 391 -7.09 -27.39 9.09
C PHE A 391 -6.67 -26.04 9.69
N GLU A 392 -6.03 -26.09 10.86
CA GLU A 392 -5.77 -24.89 11.66
C GLU A 392 -4.94 -23.81 10.95
N ASP A 393 -3.87 -24.17 10.23
CA ASP A 393 -3.09 -23.18 9.46
C ASP A 393 -3.91 -22.57 8.32
N ALA A 394 -4.75 -23.37 7.66
CA ALA A 394 -5.60 -22.87 6.58
C ALA A 394 -6.57 -21.81 7.13
N ILE A 395 -7.18 -22.05 8.28
CA ILE A 395 -8.06 -21.08 8.96
C ILE A 395 -7.26 -19.86 9.44
N ALA A 396 -6.05 -20.05 9.95
CA ALA A 396 -5.17 -18.95 10.33
C ALA A 396 -4.84 -18.05 9.12
N HIS A 397 -4.50 -18.62 7.97
CA HIS A 397 -4.29 -17.88 6.73
C HIS A 397 -5.56 -17.16 6.25
N VAL A 398 -6.73 -17.78 6.34
CA VAL A 398 -8.01 -17.11 6.02
C VAL A 398 -8.24 -15.90 6.93
N CYS A 399 -7.96 -16.03 8.23
CA CYS A 399 -8.06 -14.91 9.18
C CYS A 399 -7.06 -13.80 8.85
N ARG A 400 -5.81 -14.13 8.52
CA ARG A 400 -4.78 -13.17 8.07
C ARG A 400 -5.23 -12.41 6.83
N ILE A 401 -5.68 -13.12 5.80
CA ILE A 401 -6.14 -12.51 4.54
C ILE A 401 -7.36 -11.63 4.81
N THR A 402 -8.34 -12.11 5.58
CA THR A 402 -9.53 -11.35 5.97
C THR A 402 -9.17 -10.06 6.72
N ARG A 403 -8.23 -10.12 7.67
CA ARG A 403 -7.68 -8.96 8.39
C ARG A 403 -7.02 -7.97 7.41
N ILE A 404 -6.25 -8.45 6.44
CA ILE A 404 -5.61 -7.59 5.44
C ILE A 404 -6.66 -6.91 4.56
N LEU A 405 -7.68 -7.64 4.08
CA LEU A 405 -8.73 -7.11 3.21
C LEU A 405 -9.62 -6.07 3.90
N ARG A 406 -9.95 -6.27 5.19
CA ARG A 406 -10.75 -5.31 5.96
C ARG A 406 -10.01 -4.01 6.26
N ASN A 407 -8.68 -4.00 6.19
CA ASN A 407 -7.91 -2.77 6.33
C ASN A 407 -8.05 -1.89 5.08
N PRO A 408 -8.35 -0.58 5.21
CA PRO A 408 -8.41 0.33 4.07
C PRO A 408 -7.10 0.32 3.28
N SER A 409 -7.18 0.18 1.95
CA SER A 409 -6.03 0.00 1.06
C SER A 409 -5.12 -1.18 1.42
N GLY A 410 -5.63 -2.16 2.16
CA GLY A 410 -4.89 -3.36 2.55
C GLY A 410 -4.69 -4.30 1.37
N SER A 411 -3.44 -4.56 1.02
CA SER A 411 -3.04 -5.50 -0.03
C SER A 411 -2.16 -6.59 0.55
N ALA A 412 -2.16 -7.78 -0.06
CA ALA A 412 -1.45 -8.95 0.44
C ALA A 412 -0.43 -9.47 -0.58
N LEU A 413 0.73 -9.89 -0.08
CA LEU A 413 1.74 -10.65 -0.83
C LEU A 413 1.83 -12.03 -0.20
N LEU A 414 1.22 -13.03 -0.86
CA LEU A 414 1.16 -14.41 -0.39
C LEU A 414 2.32 -15.21 -1.00
N VAL A 415 3.29 -15.56 -0.17
CA VAL A 415 4.49 -16.26 -0.62
C VAL A 415 4.43 -17.71 -0.16
N GLY A 416 4.58 -18.65 -1.09
CA GLY A 416 4.52 -20.07 -0.79
C GLY A 416 4.76 -20.94 -2.01
N VAL A 417 5.04 -22.22 -1.81
CA VAL A 417 5.20 -23.18 -2.91
C VAL A 417 3.87 -23.40 -3.65
N GLY A 418 3.91 -23.91 -4.88
CA GLY A 418 2.71 -24.31 -5.61
C GLY A 418 1.89 -25.34 -4.81
N GLY A 419 0.56 -25.26 -4.85
CA GLY A 419 -0.32 -26.17 -4.09
C GLY A 419 -0.57 -25.78 -2.62
N SER A 420 0.10 -24.76 -2.08
CA SER A 420 -0.09 -24.28 -0.69
C SER A 420 -1.48 -23.68 -0.36
N GLY A 421 -2.42 -23.64 -1.32
CA GLY A 421 -3.77 -23.14 -1.10
C GLY A 421 -3.96 -21.62 -1.18
N ARG A 422 -2.90 -20.83 -1.45
CA ARG A 422 -2.93 -19.35 -1.49
C ARG A 422 -4.12 -18.75 -2.25
N GLN A 423 -4.36 -19.23 -3.47
CA GLN A 423 -5.49 -18.74 -4.28
C GLN A 423 -6.85 -19.16 -3.69
N SER A 424 -7.01 -20.44 -3.32
CA SER A 424 -8.27 -20.96 -2.78
C SER A 424 -8.64 -20.28 -1.46
N LEU A 425 -7.68 -20.09 -0.57
CA LEU A 425 -7.88 -19.40 0.72
C LEU A 425 -8.19 -17.92 0.52
N THR A 426 -7.60 -17.27 -0.48
CA THR A 426 -7.97 -15.89 -0.85
C THR A 426 -9.40 -15.81 -1.36
N LYS A 427 -9.83 -16.75 -2.21
CA LYS A 427 -11.21 -16.81 -2.71
C LYS A 427 -12.21 -16.99 -1.57
N LEU A 428 -11.90 -17.87 -0.62
CA LEU A 428 -12.70 -18.08 0.59
C LEU A 428 -12.76 -16.82 1.46
N ALA A 429 -11.62 -16.19 1.75
CA ALA A 429 -11.56 -14.93 2.51
C ALA A 429 -12.32 -13.80 1.81
N CYS A 430 -12.25 -13.71 0.48
CA CYS A 430 -13.01 -12.75 -0.32
C CYS A 430 -14.53 -12.96 -0.17
N ASN A 431 -14.98 -14.22 -0.17
CA ASN A 431 -16.39 -14.58 0.05
C ASN A 431 -16.85 -14.20 1.46
N LEU A 432 -16.06 -14.55 2.48
CA LEU A 432 -16.35 -14.22 3.89
C LEU A 432 -16.51 -12.72 4.14
N VAL A 433 -15.73 -11.90 3.44
CA VAL A 433 -15.77 -10.44 3.57
C VAL A 433 -16.87 -9.82 2.71
N GLY A 434 -17.35 -10.53 1.68
CA GLY A 434 -18.37 -10.07 0.74
C GLY A 434 -17.82 -9.17 -0.39
N TYR A 435 -16.50 -9.21 -0.63
CA TYR A 435 -15.88 -8.40 -1.68
C TYR A 435 -15.98 -9.08 -3.05
N LYS A 436 -15.95 -8.27 -4.11
CA LYS A 436 -15.96 -8.81 -5.48
C LYS A 436 -14.58 -9.36 -5.84
N LEU A 437 -14.50 -10.62 -6.21
CA LEU A 437 -13.25 -11.20 -6.73
C LEU A 437 -13.06 -10.82 -8.21
N PHE A 438 -11.87 -10.32 -8.55
CA PHE A 438 -11.44 -10.09 -9.93
C PHE A 438 -10.17 -10.89 -10.20
N GLN A 439 -10.23 -11.79 -11.18
CA GLN A 439 -9.08 -12.56 -11.67
C GLN A 439 -8.94 -12.37 -13.18
N ILE A 440 -7.70 -12.29 -13.66
CA ILE A 440 -7.44 -12.27 -15.10
C ILE A 440 -7.58 -13.68 -15.69
N ASN A 441 -8.25 -13.76 -16.85
CA ASN A 441 -8.32 -14.98 -17.63
C ASN A 441 -7.19 -14.99 -18.65
N ALA A 442 -6.01 -15.44 -18.23
CA ALA A 442 -4.86 -15.57 -19.10
C ALA A 442 -5.03 -16.79 -20.04
N ALA A 443 -5.88 -16.63 -21.07
CA ALA A 443 -5.96 -17.58 -22.18
C ALA A 443 -4.57 -17.80 -22.83
N SER A 444 -4.41 -18.85 -23.63
CA SER A 444 -3.14 -19.15 -24.32
C SER A 444 -2.60 -17.94 -25.10
N VAL A 445 -3.49 -17.18 -25.75
CA VAL A 445 -3.20 -15.90 -26.39
C VAL A 445 -3.71 -14.77 -25.48
N TYR A 446 -2.84 -14.22 -24.64
CA TYR A 446 -3.12 -13.04 -23.82
C TYR A 446 -2.11 -11.96 -24.21
N LYS A 447 -2.57 -10.76 -24.58
CA LYS A 447 -1.74 -9.65 -25.06
C LYS A 447 -1.75 -8.49 -24.05
N VAL A 448 -0.82 -7.55 -24.24
CA VAL A 448 -0.74 -6.33 -23.42
C VAL A 448 -2.02 -5.48 -23.52
N ALA A 449 -2.72 -5.51 -24.66
CA ALA A 449 -4.01 -4.83 -24.82
C ALA A 449 -5.08 -5.42 -23.90
N ASP A 450 -5.18 -6.76 -23.83
CA ASP A 450 -6.14 -7.46 -22.97
C ASP A 450 -5.89 -7.14 -21.49
N TRP A 451 -4.62 -7.06 -21.08
CA TRP A 451 -4.21 -6.62 -19.75
C TRP A 451 -4.71 -5.22 -19.41
N LYS A 452 -4.53 -4.25 -20.32
CA LYS A 452 -5.02 -2.88 -20.12
C LYS A 452 -6.54 -2.82 -20.03
N ASP A 453 -7.24 -3.61 -20.83
CA ASP A 453 -8.71 -3.67 -20.78
C ASP A 453 -9.21 -4.29 -19.46
N ASP A 454 -8.53 -5.32 -18.94
CA ASP A 454 -8.85 -5.92 -17.65
C ASP A 454 -8.59 -4.95 -16.48
N LEU A 455 -7.46 -4.23 -16.50
CA LEU A 455 -7.17 -3.18 -15.51
C LEU A 455 -8.20 -2.05 -15.57
N LYS A 456 -8.64 -1.65 -16.77
CA LYS A 456 -9.68 -0.64 -16.93
C LYS A 456 -11.00 -1.10 -16.30
N LYS A 457 -11.43 -2.33 -16.54
CA LYS A 457 -12.62 -2.92 -15.91
C LYS A 457 -12.48 -2.95 -14.38
N LEU A 458 -11.33 -3.37 -13.86
CA LEU A 458 -11.04 -3.37 -12.44
C LEU A 458 -11.20 -1.97 -11.83
N MET A 459 -10.59 -0.96 -12.46
CA MET A 459 -10.65 0.42 -11.99
C MET A 459 -12.06 1.01 -12.10
N PHE A 460 -12.86 0.67 -13.11
CA PHE A 460 -14.27 1.07 -13.15
C PHE A 460 -15.09 0.44 -12.04
N LEU A 461 -14.92 -0.85 -11.75
CA LEU A 461 -15.61 -1.49 -10.63
C LEU A 461 -15.29 -0.81 -9.29
N ALA A 462 -14.02 -0.49 -9.07
CA ALA A 462 -13.59 0.09 -7.81
C ALA A 462 -13.85 1.61 -7.70
N GLY A 463 -13.62 2.36 -8.78
CA GLY A 463 -13.67 3.82 -8.77
C GLY A 463 -15.00 4.42 -9.26
N LEU A 464 -15.62 3.80 -10.27
CA LEU A 464 -16.86 4.30 -10.89
C LEU A 464 -18.09 3.73 -10.17
N GLU A 465 -18.10 2.44 -9.87
CA GLU A 465 -19.19 1.77 -9.13
C GLU A 465 -19.00 1.80 -7.60
N ASP A 466 -17.86 2.29 -7.11
CA ASP A 466 -17.51 2.39 -5.68
C ASP A 466 -17.66 1.05 -4.92
N LYS A 467 -17.26 -0.07 -5.56
CA LYS A 467 -17.30 -1.42 -4.97
C LYS A 467 -15.94 -1.88 -4.51
N GLU A 468 -15.88 -2.59 -3.38
CA GLU A 468 -14.67 -3.24 -2.88
C GLU A 468 -14.33 -4.47 -3.73
N VAL A 469 -13.12 -4.49 -4.28
CA VAL A 469 -12.67 -5.52 -5.23
C VAL A 469 -11.33 -6.11 -4.81
N VAL A 470 -11.27 -7.44 -4.73
CA VAL A 470 -10.03 -8.20 -4.55
C VAL A 470 -9.47 -8.56 -5.91
N PHE A 471 -8.36 -7.92 -6.28
CA PHE A 471 -7.61 -8.27 -7.49
C PHE A 471 -6.60 -9.37 -7.17
N LEU A 472 -6.91 -10.60 -7.56
CA LEU A 472 -6.09 -11.79 -7.28
C LEU A 472 -5.36 -12.25 -8.54
N PHE A 473 -4.03 -12.29 -8.49
CA PHE A 473 -3.21 -12.87 -9.55
C PHE A 473 -2.01 -13.68 -9.01
N SER A 474 -1.57 -14.69 -9.77
CA SER A 474 -0.39 -15.50 -9.48
C SER A 474 0.78 -15.22 -10.40
N ASP A 475 1.97 -15.62 -9.96
CA ASP A 475 3.18 -15.67 -10.76
C ASP A 475 3.02 -16.42 -12.10
N THR A 476 2.23 -17.49 -12.14
CA THR A 476 1.91 -18.23 -13.38
C THR A 476 1.18 -17.39 -14.44
N GLN A 477 0.53 -16.30 -14.04
CA GLN A 477 -0.18 -15.38 -14.93
C GLN A 477 0.70 -14.20 -15.37
N LEU A 478 1.90 -14.04 -14.80
CA LEU A 478 2.84 -12.97 -15.16
C LEU A 478 3.53 -13.30 -16.49
N LYS A 479 2.96 -12.82 -17.60
CA LYS A 479 3.50 -13.02 -18.95
C LYS A 479 4.40 -11.88 -19.42
N PHE A 480 4.19 -10.66 -18.90
CA PHE A 480 4.87 -9.44 -19.35
C PHE A 480 5.47 -8.67 -18.17
N GLY A 481 6.64 -8.04 -18.38
CA GLY A 481 7.30 -7.21 -17.35
C GLY A 481 6.43 -6.06 -16.85
N CYS A 482 5.71 -5.41 -17.76
CA CYS A 482 4.87 -4.25 -17.46
C CYS A 482 3.71 -4.55 -16.49
N MET A 483 3.29 -5.81 -16.33
CA MET A 483 2.19 -6.17 -15.43
C MET A 483 2.51 -5.81 -13.98
N LEU A 484 3.73 -6.08 -13.53
CA LEU A 484 4.16 -5.73 -12.17
C LEU A 484 4.40 -4.23 -12.01
N GLU A 485 4.78 -3.53 -13.08
CA GLU A 485 4.88 -2.06 -13.08
C GLU A 485 3.51 -1.41 -12.89
N ASP A 486 2.49 -1.87 -13.63
CA ASP A 486 1.12 -1.36 -13.51
C ASP A 486 0.54 -1.66 -12.12
N VAL A 487 0.77 -2.87 -11.58
CA VAL A 487 0.37 -3.23 -10.21
C VAL A 487 1.07 -2.35 -9.17
N ASN A 488 2.36 -2.10 -9.33
CA ASN A 488 3.12 -1.20 -8.47
C ASN A 488 2.59 0.24 -8.53
N SER A 489 2.09 0.67 -9.69
CA SER A 489 1.45 1.98 -9.87
C SER A 489 0.09 2.05 -9.16
N ILE A 490 -0.73 0.99 -9.24
CA ILE A 490 -1.99 0.87 -8.50
C ILE A 490 -1.74 0.92 -6.99
N LEU A 491 -0.78 0.14 -6.48
CA LEU A 491 -0.45 0.07 -5.05
C LEU A 491 0.00 1.41 -4.46
N ASN A 492 0.71 2.24 -5.24
CA ASN A 492 1.21 3.54 -4.76
C ASN A 492 0.21 4.67 -4.98
N ASN A 493 -0.27 4.80 -6.22
CA ASN A 493 -0.98 5.98 -6.71
C ASN A 493 -2.48 5.75 -6.83
N GLY A 494 -2.93 4.50 -6.94
CA GLY A 494 -4.33 4.19 -7.29
C GLY A 494 -4.66 4.47 -8.76
N GLU A 495 -3.66 4.74 -9.61
CA GLU A 495 -3.81 4.99 -11.04
C GLU A 495 -2.71 4.31 -11.86
N VAL A 496 -3.04 3.96 -13.11
CA VAL A 496 -2.09 3.48 -14.12
C VAL A 496 -2.04 4.50 -15.24
N PHE A 497 -0.83 4.87 -15.65
CA PHE A 497 -0.62 5.90 -16.65
C PHE A 497 -1.11 5.47 -18.04
N ASN A 498 -1.73 6.39 -18.78
CA ASN A 498 -2.28 6.17 -20.13
C ASN A 498 -3.25 4.96 -20.22
N LEU A 499 -3.90 4.59 -19.11
CA LEU A 499 -4.90 3.52 -19.11
C LEU A 499 -6.28 4.02 -19.58
N MET A 500 -6.67 5.22 -19.14
CA MET A 500 -7.98 5.80 -19.46
C MET A 500 -7.88 6.69 -20.71
N GLY A 501 -8.71 6.36 -21.71
CA GLY A 501 -8.86 7.17 -22.92
C GLY A 501 -9.70 8.42 -22.67
N SER A 502 -9.79 9.29 -23.67
CA SER A 502 -10.57 10.54 -23.55
C SER A 502 -12.06 10.29 -23.29
N GLU A 503 -12.63 9.23 -23.88
CA GLU A 503 -14.03 8.82 -23.66
C GLU A 503 -14.25 8.28 -22.24
N ASP A 504 -13.33 7.44 -21.75
CA ASP A 504 -13.36 6.90 -20.39
C ASP A 504 -13.35 8.02 -19.35
N VAL A 505 -12.48 9.01 -19.53
CA VAL A 505 -12.37 10.13 -18.58
C VAL A 505 -13.65 10.98 -18.59
N LEU A 506 -14.26 11.22 -19.76
CA LEU A 506 -15.57 11.88 -19.82
C LEU A 506 -16.64 11.07 -19.10
N GLN A 507 -16.70 9.76 -19.32
CA GLN A 507 -17.64 8.88 -18.63
C GLN A 507 -17.45 8.90 -17.10
N ILE A 508 -16.21 8.84 -16.62
CA ILE A 508 -15.90 8.91 -15.19
C ILE A 508 -16.40 10.23 -14.62
N THR A 509 -16.01 11.34 -15.23
CA THR A 509 -16.31 12.69 -14.74
C THR A 509 -17.81 12.96 -14.75
N ASP A 510 -18.53 12.59 -15.80
CA ASP A 510 -19.99 12.76 -15.89
C ASP A 510 -20.74 11.90 -14.87
N THR A 511 -20.25 10.70 -14.58
CA THR A 511 -20.90 9.79 -13.62
C THR A 511 -20.69 10.27 -12.19
N ILE A 512 -19.45 10.59 -11.81
CA ILE A 512 -19.12 11.10 -10.48
C ILE A 512 -19.81 12.45 -10.25
N ALA A 513 -19.82 13.34 -11.25
CA ALA A 513 -20.52 14.63 -11.13
C ALA A 513 -22.03 14.45 -10.92
N ARG A 514 -22.67 13.48 -11.59
CA ARG A 514 -24.09 13.17 -11.37
C ARG A 514 -24.34 12.60 -9.98
N GLU A 515 -23.47 11.74 -9.48
CA GLU A 515 -23.57 11.17 -8.14
C GLU A 515 -23.44 12.24 -7.05
N LEU A 516 -22.43 13.11 -7.16
CA LEU A 516 -22.22 14.22 -6.22
C LEU A 516 -23.41 15.20 -6.23
N LYS A 517 -23.98 15.52 -7.40
CA LYS A 517 -25.19 16.34 -7.50
C LYS A 517 -26.39 15.71 -6.77
N LYS A 518 -26.57 14.39 -6.87
CA LYS A 518 -27.64 13.67 -6.14
C LYS A 518 -27.42 13.71 -4.63
N GLN A 519 -26.19 13.48 -4.18
CA GLN A 519 -25.84 13.54 -2.76
C GLN A 519 -26.01 14.96 -2.18
N HIS A 520 -25.70 16.00 -2.96
CA HIS A 520 -25.93 17.39 -2.58
C HIS A 520 -27.41 17.76 -2.49
N ALA A 521 -28.27 17.20 -3.35
CA ALA A 521 -29.71 17.41 -3.28
C ALA A 521 -30.33 16.79 -2.01
N THR A 522 -29.65 15.81 -1.40
CA THR A 522 -30.09 15.14 -0.17
C THR A 522 -29.44 15.67 1.11
N ASN A 523 -28.24 16.27 1.04
CA ASN A 523 -27.51 16.78 2.20
C ASN A 523 -27.20 18.27 2.02
N GLU A 524 -27.98 19.14 2.66
CA GLU A 524 -27.69 20.57 2.80
C GLU A 524 -26.43 20.75 3.66
N GLY A 525 -25.26 21.05 3.07
CA GLY A 525 -24.13 21.53 3.88
C GLY A 525 -22.72 21.44 3.31
N THR A 526 -22.43 20.57 2.33
CA THR A 526 -21.07 20.46 1.77
C THR A 526 -21.02 20.92 0.32
N VAL A 527 -20.51 22.14 0.11
CA VAL A 527 -20.19 22.68 -1.21
C VAL A 527 -18.91 22.00 -1.70
N ILE A 528 -19.01 20.84 -2.36
CA ILE A 528 -17.91 20.35 -3.19
C ILE A 528 -17.98 21.13 -4.51
N PRO A 529 -16.94 21.87 -4.92
CA PRO A 529 -16.97 22.59 -6.20
C PRO A 529 -17.17 21.58 -7.33
N ILE A 530 -18.31 21.65 -8.02
CA ILE A 530 -18.67 20.80 -9.18
C ILE A 530 -17.82 21.16 -10.42
N GLY A 531 -16.69 21.84 -10.25
CA GLY A 531 -16.14 22.74 -11.27
C GLY A 531 -14.96 22.24 -12.10
N ASP A 532 -14.23 21.20 -11.69
CA ASP A 532 -13.00 20.81 -12.40
C ASP A 532 -12.87 19.30 -12.63
N MET A 533 -12.61 18.94 -13.89
CA MET A 533 -12.37 17.58 -14.37
C MET A 533 -11.26 16.89 -13.57
N GLN A 534 -10.24 17.65 -13.17
CA GLN A 534 -9.12 17.15 -12.38
C GLN A 534 -9.54 16.76 -10.96
N SER A 535 -10.44 17.51 -10.32
CA SER A 535 -10.96 17.19 -8.99
C SER A 535 -11.81 15.91 -9.02
N LEU A 536 -12.66 15.75 -10.04
CA LEU A 536 -13.46 14.54 -10.23
C LEU A 536 -12.58 13.30 -10.46
N MET A 537 -11.51 13.45 -11.25
CA MET A 537 -10.53 12.38 -11.43
C MET A 537 -9.76 12.05 -10.15
N SER A 538 -9.44 13.04 -9.31
CA SER A 538 -8.84 12.77 -8.00
C SER A 538 -9.73 11.89 -7.13
N ILE A 539 -11.05 12.16 -7.11
CA ILE A 539 -12.02 11.34 -6.36
C ILE A 539 -12.06 9.91 -6.90
N PHE A 540 -12.06 9.74 -8.22
CA PHE A 540 -11.99 8.43 -8.86
C PHE A 540 -10.75 7.64 -8.40
N VAL A 541 -9.57 8.28 -8.44
CA VAL A 541 -8.30 7.67 -8.03
C VAL A 541 -8.30 7.33 -6.54
N ASP A 542 -8.84 8.21 -5.69
CA ASP A 542 -8.97 7.95 -4.24
C ASP A 542 -9.90 6.76 -3.97
N ARG A 543 -11.01 6.63 -4.71
CA ARG A 543 -11.90 5.45 -4.65
C ARG A 543 -11.19 4.19 -5.10
N CYS A 544 -10.46 4.22 -6.23
CA CYS A 544 -9.66 3.09 -6.68
C CYS A 544 -8.66 2.65 -5.60
N LYS A 545 -7.94 3.59 -4.97
CA LYS A 545 -6.97 3.30 -3.92
C LYS A 545 -7.60 2.71 -2.65
N LYS A 546 -8.81 3.16 -2.31
CA LYS A 546 -9.56 2.67 -1.15
C LYS A 546 -10.08 1.25 -1.38
N ASN A 547 -10.64 1.00 -2.56
CA ASN A 547 -11.47 -0.17 -2.84
C ASN A 547 -10.74 -1.31 -3.58
N ILE A 548 -9.59 -1.06 -4.21
CA ILE A 548 -8.78 -2.12 -4.84
C ILE A 548 -7.85 -2.73 -3.80
N HIS A 549 -8.09 -4.01 -3.49
CA HIS A 549 -7.23 -4.83 -2.66
C HIS A 549 -6.44 -5.79 -3.55
N VAL A 550 -5.14 -5.57 -3.69
CA VAL A 550 -4.29 -6.41 -4.53
C VAL A 550 -3.80 -7.61 -3.72
N VAL A 551 -4.01 -8.82 -4.22
CA VAL A 551 -3.47 -10.06 -3.65
C VAL A 551 -2.57 -10.73 -4.68
N VAL A 552 -1.26 -10.71 -4.39
CA VAL A 552 -0.24 -11.26 -5.27
C VAL A 552 0.27 -12.59 -4.71
N CYS A 553 0.16 -13.66 -5.49
CA CYS A 553 0.70 -14.97 -5.11
C CYS A 553 2.02 -15.24 -5.83
N LEU A 554 3.16 -15.22 -5.11
CA LEU A 554 4.50 -15.50 -5.69
C LEU A 554 5.13 -16.75 -5.10
N SER A 555 5.69 -17.63 -5.93
CA SER A 555 6.54 -18.73 -5.45
C SER A 555 7.90 -18.21 -4.98
N PRO A 556 8.40 -18.63 -3.81
CA PRO A 556 9.76 -18.31 -3.36
C PRO A 556 10.82 -19.18 -4.04
N ILE A 557 10.43 -20.16 -4.86
CA ILE A 557 11.35 -21.07 -5.56
C ILE A 557 12.02 -20.32 -6.72
N GLY A 558 13.36 -20.39 -6.77
CA GLY A 558 14.17 -19.76 -7.82
C GLY A 558 14.53 -18.29 -7.54
N ASP A 559 15.25 -17.67 -8.47
CA ASP A 559 15.74 -16.29 -8.32
C ASP A 559 14.72 -15.21 -8.71
N ASP A 560 13.61 -15.61 -9.36
CA ASP A 560 12.57 -14.72 -9.84
C ASP A 560 11.93 -13.90 -8.72
N PHE A 561 11.61 -14.54 -7.58
CA PHE A 561 11.04 -13.85 -6.44
C PHE A 561 11.93 -12.70 -5.99
N ARG A 562 13.21 -12.99 -5.73
CA ARG A 562 14.19 -12.00 -5.30
C ARG A 562 14.37 -10.88 -6.32
N THR A 563 14.39 -11.22 -7.61
CA THR A 563 14.53 -10.25 -8.70
C THR A 563 13.32 -9.31 -8.75
N ARG A 564 12.11 -9.84 -8.63
CA ARG A 564 10.86 -9.05 -8.60
C ARG A 564 10.80 -8.13 -7.39
N ILE A 565 11.13 -8.62 -6.18
CA ILE A 565 11.14 -7.78 -4.96
C ILE A 565 12.16 -6.65 -5.05
N ARG A 566 13.31 -6.87 -5.70
CA ARG A 566 14.33 -5.83 -5.93
C ARG A 566 13.88 -4.78 -6.94
N ARG A 567 13.26 -5.20 -8.04
CA ARG A 567 12.74 -4.30 -9.08
C ARG A 567 11.51 -3.52 -8.62
N PHE A 568 10.66 -4.15 -7.81
CA PHE A 568 9.37 -3.63 -7.35
C PHE A 568 9.28 -3.67 -5.82
N PRO A 569 10.04 -2.82 -5.10
CA PRO A 569 10.08 -2.84 -3.63
C PRO A 569 8.73 -2.55 -2.96
N ASN A 570 7.79 -1.91 -3.66
CA ASN A 570 6.46 -1.64 -3.10
C ASN A 570 5.59 -2.90 -2.97
N LEU A 571 5.94 -4.01 -3.61
CA LEU A 571 5.30 -5.30 -3.32
C LEU A 571 5.50 -5.71 -1.85
N VAL A 572 6.64 -5.36 -1.23
CA VAL A 572 6.90 -5.65 0.20
C VAL A 572 6.51 -4.47 1.10
N ASN A 573 6.62 -3.24 0.59
CA ASN A 573 6.31 -2.06 1.38
C ASN A 573 4.80 -1.80 1.44
N CYS A 574 4.04 -1.94 0.36
CA CYS A 574 2.60 -1.63 0.34
C CYS A 574 1.73 -2.84 0.69
N CYS A 575 2.22 -4.07 0.47
CA CYS A 575 1.48 -5.27 0.86
C CYS A 575 1.93 -5.81 2.22
N THR A 576 1.00 -6.42 2.93
CA THR A 576 1.30 -7.29 4.06
C THR A 576 1.75 -8.64 3.51
N VAL A 577 2.92 -9.10 3.96
CA VAL A 577 3.47 -10.39 3.52
C VAL A 577 2.88 -11.47 4.42
N ASP A 578 2.37 -12.54 3.81
CA ASP A 578 1.95 -13.75 4.51
C ASP A 578 2.71 -14.93 3.92
N TRP A 579 3.57 -15.54 4.74
CA TRP A 579 4.41 -16.66 4.34
C TRP A 579 3.73 -18.01 4.63
N PHE A 580 3.43 -18.74 3.57
CA PHE A 580 2.90 -20.09 3.60
C PHE A 580 4.06 -21.07 3.76
N HIS A 581 4.26 -21.51 4.99
CA HIS A 581 5.22 -22.54 5.34
C HIS A 581 4.78 -23.90 4.81
N SER A 582 5.72 -24.85 4.76
CA SER A 582 5.38 -26.25 4.52
C SER A 582 4.37 -26.73 5.57
N TRP A 583 3.45 -27.61 5.16
CA TRP A 583 2.44 -28.13 6.06
C TRP A 583 3.09 -28.87 7.23
N PRO A 584 2.70 -28.57 8.48
CA PRO A 584 3.14 -29.36 9.62
C PRO A 584 2.54 -30.77 9.55
N GLU A 585 3.14 -31.70 10.29
CA GLU A 585 2.67 -33.10 10.37
C GLU A 585 1.18 -33.19 10.75
N GLN A 586 0.73 -32.35 11.68
CA GLN A 586 -0.69 -32.29 12.09
C GLN A 586 -1.63 -31.92 10.94
N ALA A 587 -1.21 -31.02 10.05
CA ALA A 587 -1.99 -30.65 8.87
C ALA A 587 -2.06 -31.82 7.87
N LEU A 588 -0.94 -32.51 7.64
CA LEU A 588 -0.89 -33.70 6.78
C LEU A 588 -1.81 -34.81 7.32
N LYS A 589 -1.76 -35.09 8.63
CA LYS A 589 -2.64 -36.06 9.29
C LYS A 589 -4.11 -35.69 9.15
N SER A 590 -4.46 -34.42 9.38
CA SER A 590 -5.85 -33.94 9.21
C SER A 590 -6.34 -34.13 7.78
N VAL A 591 -5.52 -33.78 6.78
CA VAL A 591 -5.88 -33.92 5.36
C VAL A 591 -6.05 -35.40 5.01
N ALA A 592 -5.09 -36.24 5.39
CA ALA A 592 -5.13 -37.68 5.13
C ALA A 592 -6.39 -38.32 5.75
N MET A 593 -6.70 -37.99 7.00
CA MET A 593 -7.91 -38.47 7.67
C MET A 593 -9.20 -38.06 6.95
N THR A 594 -9.31 -36.80 6.50
CA THR A 594 -10.49 -36.33 5.75
C THR A 594 -10.66 -37.09 4.43
N TYR A 595 -9.58 -37.35 3.69
CA TYR A 595 -9.65 -38.10 2.43
C TYR A 595 -9.83 -39.62 2.63
N LEU A 596 -9.41 -40.18 3.77
CA LEU A 596 -9.59 -41.60 4.13
C LEU A 596 -10.94 -41.90 4.78
N GLN A 597 -11.66 -40.91 5.31
CA GLN A 597 -13.01 -41.09 5.86
C GLN A 597 -13.96 -41.87 4.92
N PRO A 598 -14.10 -41.53 3.63
CA PRO A 598 -15.00 -42.25 2.72
C PRO A 598 -14.51 -43.64 2.29
N VAL A 599 -13.27 -44.03 2.59
CA VAL A 599 -12.70 -45.33 2.20
C VAL A 599 -13.14 -46.40 3.23
N GLU A 600 -13.63 -47.55 2.78
CA GLU A 600 -13.99 -48.67 3.67
C GLU A 600 -12.73 -49.39 4.18
N LEU A 601 -12.14 -48.85 5.25
CA LEU A 601 -11.05 -49.44 6.03
C LEU A 601 -11.45 -49.45 7.51
N SER A 602 -10.93 -50.37 8.32
CA SER A 602 -11.11 -50.29 9.77
C SER A 602 -10.43 -49.02 10.32
N SER A 603 -10.95 -48.47 11.42
CA SER A 603 -10.38 -47.28 12.08
C SER A 603 -8.88 -47.43 12.30
N ASP A 604 -8.48 -48.59 12.81
CA ASP A 604 -7.09 -48.88 13.17
C ASP A 604 -6.19 -48.95 11.93
N LEU A 605 -6.69 -49.45 10.80
CA LEU A 605 -5.95 -49.46 9.53
C LEU A 605 -5.82 -48.04 8.96
N LYS A 606 -6.84 -47.18 9.10
CA LYS A 606 -6.75 -45.77 8.66
C LYS A 606 -5.71 -45.01 9.48
N ASP A 607 -5.75 -45.16 10.81
CA ASP A 607 -4.79 -44.50 11.70
C ASP A 607 -3.35 -44.95 11.40
N ASN A 608 -3.13 -46.26 11.22
CA ASN A 608 -1.82 -46.80 10.86
C ASN A 608 -1.32 -46.30 9.49
N VAL A 609 -2.20 -46.13 8.50
CA VAL A 609 -1.83 -45.59 7.18
C VAL A 609 -1.45 -44.11 7.28
N VAL A 610 -2.12 -43.36 8.15
CA VAL A 610 -1.83 -41.94 8.40
C VAL A 610 -0.53 -41.75 9.19
N GLU A 611 -0.21 -42.64 10.13
CA GLU A 611 1.03 -42.59 10.91
C GLU A 611 2.27 -43.11 10.15
N ALA A 612 2.09 -43.93 9.12
CA ALA A 612 3.20 -44.47 8.33
C ALA A 612 3.84 -43.45 7.37
N TRP A 613 3.32 -42.22 7.28
CA TRP A 613 3.72 -41.17 6.33
C TRP A 613 4.51 -40.02 6.94
#